data_AF-A0A7S0JPF5-F1
#
_entry.id   AF-A0A7S0JPF5-F1
#
_cell.length_a   1.000
_cell.length_b   1.000
_cell.length_c   1.000
_cell.angle_alpha   90.00
_cell.angle_beta   90.00
_cell.angle_gamma   90.00
#
_symmetry.space_group_name_H-M   'P 1'
#
loop_
_entity.id
_entity.type
_entity.pdbx_description
1 polymer ?
#
loop_
_entity_poly.entity_id
_entity_poly.type
_entity_poly.pdbx_seq_one_letter_code
_entity_poly.pdbx_strand_id
1 'polypeptide(L)'
;QLATAFPSVHEAVSHFGQATQSVQLTSTLVTNMARIFAAAASKSPLLLVGPPGAGKTLAVLQTAKLVGVACARINCSQSITVEQLFGSIMLVVRNGVRVFEWQDG
;
A
#
# COMPACT_ATOMS: atom_id res chain seq x y z
N GLN A 1 -9.96 4.46 -13.30
CA GLN A 1 -10.98 4.74 -12.25
C GLN A 1 -10.41 4.61 -10.83
N LEU A 2 -9.14 4.96 -10.56
CA LEU A 2 -8.50 4.71 -9.25
C LEU A 2 -8.29 6.01 -8.45
N ALA A 3 -9.39 6.70 -8.17
CA ALA A 3 -9.43 7.72 -7.12
C ALA A 3 -10.52 7.31 -6.14
N THR A 4 -10.30 6.24 -5.38
CA THR A 4 -11.03 6.06 -4.13
C THR A 4 -10.58 7.21 -3.23
N ALA A 5 -11.42 8.23 -3.09
CA ALA A 5 -11.18 9.34 -2.19
C ALA A 5 -10.79 8.79 -0.81
N PHE A 6 -9.76 9.38 -0.19
CA PHE A 6 -9.37 8.98 1.15
C PHE A 6 -10.58 9.17 2.07
N PRO A 7 -11.03 8.13 2.79
CA PRO A 7 -12.24 8.24 3.59
C PRO A 7 -12.06 9.30 4.67
N SER A 8 -13.16 9.93 5.01
CA SER A 8 -13.22 10.87 6.13
C SER A 8 -12.80 10.17 7.42
N VAL A 9 -12.30 10.94 8.40
CA VAL A 9 -11.88 10.39 9.71
C VAL A 9 -12.99 9.56 10.35
N HIS A 10 -14.24 9.98 10.20
CA HIS A 10 -15.41 9.27 10.72
C HIS A 10 -15.60 7.88 10.06
N GLU A 11 -15.42 7.79 8.74
CA GLU A 11 -15.50 6.51 8.02
C GLU A 11 -14.35 5.58 8.42
N ALA A 12 -13.12 6.10 8.51
CA ALA A 12 -11.97 5.31 8.97
C ALA A 12 -12.19 4.75 10.39
N VAL A 13 -12.81 5.51 11.29
CA VAL A 13 -13.13 5.05 12.66
C VAL A 13 -14.17 3.93 12.66
N SER A 14 -15.14 3.95 11.73
CA SER A 14 -16.15 2.89 11.64
C SER A 14 -15.56 1.51 11.29
N HIS A 15 -14.45 1.48 10.54
CA HIS A 15 -13.74 0.27 10.16
C HIS A 15 -12.74 -0.23 11.24
N PHE A 16 -12.56 0.53 12.33
CA PHE A 16 -11.59 0.24 13.39
C PHE A 16 -11.81 -1.12 14.08
N GLY A 17 -13.07 -1.56 14.20
CA GLY A 17 -13.43 -2.83 14.82
C GLY A 17 -13.12 -4.09 14.00
N GLN A 18 -12.93 -3.96 12.68
CA GLN A 18 -12.66 -5.12 11.79
C GLN A 18 -11.17 -5.26 11.43
N ALA A 19 -10.40 -4.16 11.43
CA ALA A 19 -9.00 -4.17 10.99
C ALA A 19 -8.01 -4.90 11.94
N THR A 20 -8.41 -5.12 13.20
CA THR A 20 -7.51 -5.39 14.34
C THR A 20 -7.45 -6.84 14.82
N GLN A 21 -8.17 -7.77 14.17
CA GLN A 21 -8.39 -9.13 14.70
C GLN A 21 -7.13 -9.99 14.94
N SER A 22 -5.95 -9.60 14.46
CA SER A 22 -4.70 -10.35 14.67
C SER A 22 -3.54 -9.54 15.29
N VAL A 23 -3.74 -8.28 15.66
CA VAL A 23 -2.66 -7.40 16.15
C VAL A 23 -3.04 -6.71 17.45
N GLN A 24 -2.20 -6.87 18.47
CA GLN A 24 -2.31 -6.14 19.72
C GLN A 24 -1.95 -4.67 19.51
N LEU A 25 -2.89 -3.77 19.78
CA LEU A 25 -2.67 -2.34 19.68
C LEU A 25 -1.91 -1.82 20.91
N THR A 26 -0.70 -1.30 20.68
CA THR A 26 0.06 -0.57 21.70
C THR A 26 -0.07 0.92 21.48
N SER A 27 0.12 1.71 22.54
CA SER A 27 0.08 3.18 22.46
C SER A 27 1.01 3.74 21.35
N THR A 28 2.20 3.16 21.21
CA THR A 28 3.17 3.52 20.17
C THR A 28 2.64 3.21 18.76
N LEU A 29 2.01 2.05 18.56
CA LEU A 29 1.43 1.68 17.27
C LEU A 29 0.31 2.64 16.88
N VAL A 30 -0.61 2.94 17.80
CA VAL A 30 -1.72 3.88 17.58
C VAL A 30 -1.20 5.27 17.21
N THR A 31 -0.18 5.77 17.92
CA THR A 31 0.45 7.06 17.63
C THR A 31 1.09 7.08 16.24
N ASN A 32 1.79 6.01 15.86
CA ASN A 32 2.40 5.91 14.54
C ASN A 32 1.36 5.78 13.42
N MET A 33 0.28 5.04 13.64
CA MET A 33 -0.84 4.95 12.69
C MET A 33 -1.48 6.32 12.45
N ALA A 34 -1.68 7.11 13.51
CA ALA A 34 -2.22 8.48 13.37
C ALA A 34 -1.30 9.39 12.53
N ARG A 35 0.03 9.29 12.71
CA ARG A 35 1.01 10.04 11.89
C ARG A 35 1.01 9.60 10.42
N ILE A 36 0.94 8.29 10.18
CA ILE A 36 0.85 7.73 8.82
C ILE A 36 -0.45 8.20 8.16
N PHE A 37 -1.57 8.15 8.87
CA PHE A 37 -2.85 8.63 8.39
C PHE A 37 -2.79 10.11 8.00
N ALA A 38 -2.22 10.97 8.85
CA ALA A 38 -2.10 12.40 8.58
C ALA A 38 -1.25 12.68 7.32
N ALA A 39 -0.12 11.98 7.15
CA ALA A 39 0.73 12.12 5.96
C ALA A 39 0.04 11.61 4.68
N ALA A 40 -0.70 10.50 4.78
CA ALA A 40 -1.45 9.96 3.65
C ALA A 40 -2.61 10.88 3.24
N ALA A 41 -3.34 11.42 4.22
CA ALA A 41 -4.42 12.39 3.99
C ALA A 41 -3.91 13.70 3.36
N SER A 42 -2.69 14.15 3.73
CA SER A 42 -2.05 15.31 3.11
C SER A 42 -1.33 15.01 1.79
N LYS A 43 -1.37 13.76 1.31
CA LYS A 43 -0.66 13.30 0.10
C LYS A 43 0.84 13.58 0.14
N SER A 44 1.44 13.58 1.33
CA SER A 44 2.88 13.79 1.52
C SER A 44 3.61 12.45 1.55
N PRO A 45 4.70 12.27 0.79
CA PRO A 45 5.60 11.11 0.96
C PRO A 45 6.11 11.01 2.40
N LEU A 46 6.14 9.79 2.95
CA LEU A 46 6.56 9.53 4.33
C LEU A 46 7.63 8.44 4.36
N LEU A 47 8.79 8.76 4.94
CA LEU A 47 9.86 7.79 5.23
C LEU A 47 9.77 7.34 6.69
N LEU A 48 9.64 6.03 6.92
CA LEU A 48 9.64 5.44 8.26
C LEU A 48 11.03 4.90 8.61
N VAL A 49 11.71 5.53 9.57
CA VAL A 49 13.06 5.15 10.03
C VAL A 49 13.00 4.55 11.43
N GLY A 50 13.82 3.54 11.70
CA GLY A 50 13.95 2.92 13.02
C GLY A 50 14.57 1.52 12.94
N PRO A 51 14.84 0.87 14.08
CA PRO A 51 15.52 -0.43 14.11
C PRO A 51 14.71 -1.54 13.41
N PRO A 52 15.36 -2.61 12.92
CA PRO A 52 14.68 -3.80 12.42
C PRO A 52 13.71 -4.35 13.46
N GLY A 53 12.56 -4.90 13.03
CA GLY A 53 11.56 -5.45 13.95
C GLY A 53 10.66 -4.43 14.67
N ALA A 54 10.88 -3.12 14.54
CA ALA A 54 10.07 -2.08 15.20
C ALA A 54 8.61 -1.94 14.70
N GLY A 55 8.12 -2.85 13.85
CA GLY A 55 6.73 -2.81 13.37
C GLY A 55 6.39 -1.74 12.34
N LYS A 56 7.38 -1.13 11.66
CA LYS A 56 7.15 -0.07 10.65
C LYS A 56 6.18 -0.50 9.54
N THR A 57 6.45 -1.65 8.93
CA THR A 57 5.59 -2.22 7.89
C THR A 57 4.22 -2.59 8.43
N LEU A 58 4.16 -3.10 9.67
CA LEU A 58 2.90 -3.43 10.34
C LEU A 58 2.03 -2.17 10.51
N ALA A 59 2.62 -1.06 10.95
CA ALA A 59 1.91 0.20 11.14
C ALA A 59 1.29 0.72 9.83
N VAL A 60 2.00 0.63 8.70
CA VAL A 60 1.46 1.00 7.38
C VAL A 60 0.29 0.10 7.00
N LEU A 61 0.46 -1.23 7.11
CA LEU A 61 -0.59 -2.20 6.75
C LEU A 61 -1.84 -2.05 7.62
N GLN A 62 -1.67 -1.83 8.92
CA GLN A 62 -2.78 -1.61 9.84
C GLN A 62 -3.49 -0.27 9.57
N THR A 63 -2.74 0.78 9.22
CA THR A 63 -3.35 2.06 8.83
C THR A 63 -4.14 1.91 7.53
N ALA A 64 -3.60 1.24 6.52
CA ALA A 64 -4.31 1.00 5.26
C ALA A 64 -5.60 0.18 5.46
N LYS A 65 -5.54 -0.88 6.29
CA LYS A 65 -6.72 -1.67 6.69
C LYS A 65 -7.77 -0.84 7.40
N LEU A 66 -7.33 0.00 8.36
CA LEU A 66 -8.22 0.88 9.11
C LEU A 66 -8.95 1.86 8.19
N VAL A 67 -8.23 2.41 7.22
CA VAL A 67 -8.78 3.38 6.26
C VAL A 67 -9.53 2.68 5.12
N GLY A 68 -9.43 1.35 4.98
CA GLY A 68 -10.09 0.63 3.89
C GLY A 68 -9.49 0.92 2.51
N VAL A 69 -8.21 1.30 2.43
CA VAL A 69 -7.51 1.57 1.17
C VAL A 69 -6.59 0.42 0.78
N ALA A 70 -6.48 0.18 -0.53
CA ALA A 70 -5.53 -0.79 -1.06
C ALA A 70 -4.09 -0.33 -0.79
N CYS A 71 -3.26 -1.20 -0.22
CA CYS A 71 -1.85 -0.95 0.02
C CYS A 71 -1.01 -1.79 -0.96
N ALA A 72 -0.55 -1.17 -2.04
CA ALA A 72 0.46 -1.80 -2.89
C ALA A 72 1.81 -1.81 -2.16
N ARG A 73 2.48 -2.97 -2.15
CA ARG A 73 3.81 -3.12 -1.54
C ARG A 73 4.82 -3.46 -2.63
N ILE A 74 5.77 -2.57 -2.83
CA ILE A 74 6.90 -2.77 -3.74
C ILE A 74 8.16 -2.91 -2.90
N ASN A 75 8.93 -3.97 -3.15
CA ASN A 75 10.23 -4.17 -2.54
C ASN A 75 11.32 -3.82 -3.56
N CYS A 76 12.05 -2.74 -3.31
CA CYS A 76 13.17 -2.35 -4.15
C CYS A 76 14.38 -3.22 -3.80
N SER A 77 14.77 -4.08 -4.74
CA SER A 77 15.99 -4.89 -4.66
C SER A 77 16.78 -4.73 -5.94
N GLN A 78 18.02 -5.24 -6.00
CA GLN A 78 18.84 -5.15 -7.21
C GLN A 78 18.22 -5.90 -8.41
N SER A 79 17.33 -6.86 -8.16
CA SER A 79 16.69 -7.67 -9.20
C SER A 79 15.38 -7.08 -9.71
N ILE A 80 14.85 -6.00 -9.11
CA ILE A 80 13.64 -5.36 -9.64
C ILE A 80 13.98 -4.61 -10.93
N THR A 81 13.14 -4.76 -11.95
CA THR A 81 13.36 -4.09 -13.23
C THR A 81 12.34 -2.98 -13.47
N VAL A 82 12.65 -2.08 -14.41
CA VAL A 82 11.78 -0.95 -14.77
C VAL A 82 10.47 -1.45 -15.39
N GLU A 83 10.55 -2.54 -16.15
CA GLU A 83 9.41 -3.21 -16.79
C GLU A 83 8.40 -3.72 -15.76
N GLN A 84 8.88 -4.17 -14.59
CA GLN A 84 8.00 -4.60 -13.48
C GLN A 84 7.32 -3.44 -12.75
N LEU A 85 7.78 -2.20 -12.94
CA LEU A 85 7.19 -1.01 -12.30
C LEU A 85 6.28 -0.22 -13.23
N PHE A 86 6.64 -0.18 -14.51
CA PHE A 86 5.97 0.67 -15.49
C PHE A 86 5.30 -0.11 -16.62
N GLY A 87 5.55 -1.42 -16.72
CA GLY A 87 5.09 -2.25 -17.83
C GLY A 87 6.11 -2.37 -18.96
N SER A 88 5.81 -3.26 -19.91
CA SER A 88 6.65 -3.48 -21.09
C SER A 88 5.84 -4.09 -22.23
N ILE A 89 6.43 -4.05 -23.43
CA ILE A 89 5.86 -4.73 -24.59
C ILE A 89 6.25 -6.21 -24.52
N MET A 90 5.24 -7.08 -24.42
CA MET A 90 5.41 -8.52 -24.35
C MET A 90 4.90 -9.19 -25.62
N LEU A 91 5.52 -10.31 -25.98
CA LEU A 91 5.06 -11.13 -27.09
C LEU A 91 4.00 -12.11 -26.58
N VAL A 92 2.77 -11.93 -26.99
CA VAL A 92 1.62 -12.76 -26.60
C VAL A 92 1.03 -13.47 -27.82
N VAL A 93 0.40 -14.63 -27.62
CA VAL A 93 -0.30 -15.37 -28.67
C VAL A 93 -1.80 -15.10 -28.56
N ARG A 94 -2.38 -14.44 -29.56
CA ARG A 94 -3.81 -14.16 -29.63
C ARG A 94 -4.36 -14.81 -30.90
N ASN A 95 -5.36 -15.69 -30.76
CA ASN A 95 -5.96 -16.44 -31.87
C ASN A 95 -4.93 -17.19 -32.74
N GLY A 96 -3.88 -17.74 -32.13
CA GLY A 96 -2.81 -18.47 -32.84
C GLY A 96 -1.75 -17.59 -33.52
N VAL A 97 -1.87 -16.26 -33.45
CA VAL A 97 -0.91 -15.31 -34.01
C VAL A 97 -0.08 -14.68 -32.89
N ARG A 98 1.24 -14.58 -33.10
CA ARG A 98 2.14 -13.87 -32.18
C ARG A 98 2.04 -12.36 -32.42
N VAL A 99 1.66 -11.62 -31.40
CA VAL A 99 1.53 -10.15 -31.44
C VAL A 99 2.30 -9.53 -30.29
N PHE A 100 2.84 -8.33 -30.53
CA PHE A 100 3.42 -7.51 -29.49
C PHE A 100 2.31 -6.69 -28.86
N GLU A 101 2.05 -6.92 -27.57
CA GLU A 101 1.01 -6.23 -26.81
C GLU A 101 1.65 -5.59 -25.58
N TRP A 102 1.16 -4.42 -25.20
CA TRP A 102 1.57 -3.77 -23.96
C TRP A 102 1.03 -4.56 -22.77
N GLN A 103 1.90 -4.79 -21.77
CA GLN A 103 1.54 -5.35 -20.49
C GLN A 103 1.94 -4.36 -19.40
N ASP A 104 0.95 -3.92 -18.59
CA ASP A 104 1.19 -3.09 -17.41
C ASP A 104 2.06 -3.84 -16.37
N GLY A 105 2.82 -3.07 -15.60
CA GLY A 105 3.66 -3.55 -14.48
C GLY A 105 2.87 -3.82 -13.20
#